data_AF-A0A432FQ76-F1
#
_entry.id   AF-A0A432FQ76-F1
#
_cell.length_a   1.000
_cell.length_b   1.000
_cell.length_c   1.000
_cell.angle_alpha   90.00
_cell.angle_beta   90.00
_cell.angle_gamma   90.00
#
_symmetry.space_group_name_H-M   'P 1'
#
loop_
_entity.id
_entity.type
_entity.pdbx_description
1 polymer ?
#
loop_
_entity_poly.entity_id
_entity_poly.type
_entity_poly.pdbx_seq_one_letter_code
_entity_poly.pdbx_strand_id
1 'polypeptide(L)' 'MALRIRTNVMSLVAQRHFGASGGKMAKHMERLASGERINKAADDAAG' A
#
# COMPACT_ATOMS: atom_id res chain seq x y z
N MET A 1 -25.99 -12.61 -2.29
CA MET A 1 -24.60 -13.12 -2.19
C MET A 1 -24.61 -14.55 -1.68
N ALA A 2 -24.39 -15.53 -2.54
CA ALA A 2 -24.26 -16.93 -2.12
C ALA A 2 -22.93 -17.15 -1.40
N LEU A 3 -22.91 -18.00 -0.37
CA LEU A 3 -21.71 -18.43 0.33
C LEU A 3 -20.80 -19.19 -0.65
N ARG A 4 -19.75 -18.53 -1.14
CA ARG A 4 -18.76 -19.13 -2.05
C ARG A 4 -17.75 -19.93 -1.22
N ILE A 5 -17.96 -21.24 -1.09
CA ILE A 5 -17.15 -22.14 -0.24
C ILE A 5 -15.68 -22.20 -0.67
N ARG A 6 -15.38 -22.00 -1.97
CA ARG A 6 -14.02 -22.14 -2.52
C ARG A 6 -13.23 -20.82 -2.60
N THR A 7 -13.89 -19.67 -2.60
CA THR A 7 -13.22 -18.38 -2.80
C THR A 7 -13.86 -17.31 -1.93
N ASN A 8 -13.17 -16.96 -0.84
CA ASN A 8 -13.59 -15.91 0.07
C ASN A 8 -13.20 -14.54 -0.50
N VAL A 9 -14.17 -13.87 -1.15
CA VAL A 9 -13.97 -12.55 -1.74
C VAL A 9 -13.60 -11.50 -0.69
N MET A 10 -14.10 -11.61 0.54
CA MET A 10 -13.75 -10.69 1.63
C MET A 10 -12.29 -10.86 2.06
N SER A 11 -11.80 -12.10 2.15
CA SER A 11 -10.36 -12.37 2.41
C SER A 11 -9.48 -11.84 1.29
N LEU A 12 -9.88 -11.99 0.03
CA LEU A 12 -9.15 -11.43 -1.12
C LEU A 12 -9.11 -9.90 -1.10
N VAL A 13 -10.23 -9.25 -0.76
CA VAL A 13 -10.31 -7.80 -0.58
C VAL A 13 -9.40 -7.35 0.56
N ALA A 14 -9.46 -8.03 1.72
CA ALA A 14 -8.61 -7.74 2.87
C ALA A 14 -7.12 -7.89 2.54
N GLN A 15 -6.72 -8.94 1.81
CA GLN A 15 -5.35 -9.14 1.34
C GLN A 15 -4.88 -8.00 0.41
N ARG A 16 -5.74 -7.53 -0.51
CA ARG A 16 -5.41 -6.39 -1.38
C ARG A 16 -5.21 -5.11 -0.58
N HIS A 17 -6.11 -4.83 0.39
CA HIS A 17 -5.96 -3.68 1.26
C HIS A 17 -4.70 -3.78 2.13
N PHE A 18 -4.37 -4.98 2.63
CA PHE A 18 -3.16 -5.22 3.39
C PHE A 18 -1.90 -4.95 2.55
N GLY A 19 -1.85 -5.45 1.31
CA GLY A 19 -0.74 -5.17 0.38
C GLY A 19 -0.59 -3.66 0.09
N ALA A 20 -1.70 -2.97 -0.14
CA ALA A 20 -1.68 -1.52 -0.34
C ALA A 20 -1.23 -0.75 0.91
N SER A 21 -1.69 -1.15 2.11
CA SER A 21 -1.26 -0.56 3.38
C SER A 21 0.22 -0.83 3.67
N GLY A 22 0.72 -2.03 3.34
CA GLY A 22 2.15 -2.36 3.44
C GLY A 22 3.02 -1.49 2.54
N GLY A 23 2.61 -1.28 1.28
CA GLY A 23 3.29 -0.36 0.37
C GLY A 23 3.31 1.09 0.87
N LYS A 24 2.20 1.57 1.45
CA LYS A 24 2.14 2.90 2.09
C LYS A 24 3.06 2.98 3.31
N MET A 25 3.06 1.95 4.16
CA MET A 25 3.92 1.89 5.34
C MET A 25 5.40 1.93 4.97
N ALA A 26 5.81 1.18 3.95
CA ALA A 26 7.19 1.21 3.43
C ALA A 26 7.58 2.63 2.98
N LYS A 27 6.70 3.33 2.26
CA LYS A 27 6.93 4.71 1.84
C LYS A 27 6.99 5.70 3.02
N HIS A 28 6.15 5.51 4.04
CA HIS A 28 6.22 6.30 5.26
C HIS A 28 7.52 6.07 6.02
N MET A 29 7.99 4.83 6.10
CA MET A 29 9.30 4.51 6.69
C MET A 29 10.45 5.10 5.90
N GLU A 30 10.38 5.08 4.57
CA GLU A 30 11.37 5.73 3.71
C GLU A 30 11.47 7.23 4.04
N ARG A 31 10.33 7.93 4.16
CA ARG A 31 10.25 9.35 4.51
C ARG A 31 10.69 9.66 5.93
N LEU A 32 10.37 8.78 6.88
CA LEU A 32 10.81 8.93 8.26
C LEU A 32 12.33 8.74 8.38
N ALA A 33 12.90 7.78 7.65
CA ALA A 33 14.34 7.52 7.67
C ALA A 33 15.15 8.61 6.97
N SER A 34 14.62 9.22 5.91
CA SER A 34 15.29 10.32 5.20
C SER A 34 15.07 11.69 5.86
N GLY A 35 13.99 11.88 6.62
CA GLY A 35 13.56 13.17 7.14
C GLY A 35 12.94 14.10 6.09
N GLU A 36 13.00 13.74 4.81
CA GLU A 36 12.50 14.54 3.69
C GLU A 36 11.12 14.04 3.23
N ARG A 37 10.24 15.00 2.90
CA ARG A 37 8.90 14.70 2.40
C ARG A 37 8.94 14.06 1.00
N ILE A 38 10.00 14.34 0.23
CA ILE A 38 10.26 13.88 -1.13
C ILE A 38 11.57 13.11 -1.12
N ASN A 39 11.54 11.81 -1.41
CA ASN A 39 12.73 10.94 -1.34
C ASN A 39 13.19 10.37 -2.68
N LYS A 40 12.38 10.52 -3.73
CA LYS A 40 12.70 10.02 -5.08
C LYS A 40 12.36 11.10 -6.09
N ALA A 41 13.10 11.17 -7.20
CA ALA A 41 12.75 12.01 -8.34
C ALA A 41 11.34 11.70 -8.90
N ALA A 42 10.83 10.48 -8.69
CA ALA A 42 9.45 10.11 -9.01
C ALA A 42 8.39 10.70 -8.04
N ASP A 43 8.78 11.07 -6.81
CA ASP A 43 7.93 11.79 -5.87
C ASP A 43 7.84 13.30 -6.20
N ASP A 44 8.66 13.78 -7.15
CA ASP A 44 8.75 15.16 -7.63
C ASP A 44 8.80 15.24 -9.17
N ALA A 45 7.78 14.71 -9.85
CA ALA A 45 7.71 14.74 -11.32
C ALA A 45 7.30 16.13 -11.89
N ALA A 46 7.19 17.16 -11.05
CA ALA A 46 6.75 18.50 -11.45
C ALA A 46 7.68 19.63 -10.93
N GLY A 47 8.83 19.29 -10.36
CA GLY A 47 9.87 20.19 -9.86
C GLY A 47 11.17 20.03 -10.63
#